data_AF-A0AAD8AZ13-F1
#
_entry.id   AF-A0AAD8AZ13-F1
#
_cell.length_a   1.000
_cell.length_b   1.000
_cell.length_c   1.000
_cell.angle_alpha   90.00
_cell.angle_beta   90.00
_cell.angle_gamma   90.00
#
_symmetry.space_group_name_H-M   'P 1'
#
loop_
_entity.id
_entity.type
_entity.pdbx_description
1 polymer ?
#
loop_
_entity_poly.entity_id
_entity_poly.type
_entity_poly.pdbx_seq_one_letter_code
_entity_poly.pdbx_strand_id
1 'polypeptide(L)' 'VFLVCWVPFFTLNIISAICIRYDLDEYPACNTDPIYFSLAQWLGYINSFLNPVIYTIFNPEFRKAFRKLLTDPCR' A
#
# COMPACT_ATOMS: atom_id res chain seq x y z
N VAL A 1 -5.71 -7.01 2.40
CA VAL A 1 -4.46 -6.42 1.86
C VAL A 1 -4.64 -4.95 1.56
N PHE A 2 -5.58 -4.57 0.67
CA PHE A 2 -5.89 -3.17 0.38
C PHE A 2 -5.98 -2.24 1.60
N LEU A 3 -6.91 -2.51 2.53
CA LEU A 3 -7.08 -1.65 3.71
C LEU A 3 -5.83 -1.60 4.59
N VAL A 4 -5.19 -2.75 4.86
CA VAL A 4 -3.97 -2.81 5.68
C VAL A 4 -2.83 -1.98 5.06
N CYS A 5 -2.69 -2.01 3.74
CA CYS A 5 -1.64 -1.27 3.04
C CYS A 5 -1.89 0.24 2.97
N TRP A 6 -3.16 0.65 2.88
CA TRP A 6 -3.52 2.05 2.63
C TRP A 6 -3.94 2.83 3.87
N VAL A 7 -4.45 2.17 4.91
CA VAL A 7 -4.90 2.83 6.15
C VAL A 7 -3.80 3.71 6.75
N PRO A 8 -2.54 3.25 6.91
CA PRO A 8 -1.50 4.10 7.50
C PRO A 8 -1.28 5.40 6.71
N PHE A 9 -1.25 5.33 5.38
CA PHE A 9 -1.08 6.51 4.53
C PHE A 9 -2.26 7.46 4.65
N PHE A 10 -3.49 6.95 4.59
CA PHE A 10 -4.67 7.78 4.72
C PHE A 10 -4.78 8.41 6.11
N THR A 11 -4.43 7.68 7.18
CA THR A 11 -4.40 8.21 8.54
C THR A 11 -3.41 9.37 8.66
N LEU A 12 -2.18 9.22 8.15
CA LEU A 12 -1.18 10.29 8.18
C LEU A 12 -1.63 11.54 7.40
N ASN A 13 -2.25 11.35 6.23
CA ASN A 13 -2.77 12.46 5.43
C ASN A 13 -3.95 13.17 6.11
N ILE A 14 -4.86 12.43 6.72
CA ILE A 14 -5.99 13.01 7.46
C ILE A 14 -5.49 13.81 8.67
N ILE A 15 -4.52 13.25 9.42
CA ILE A 15 -3.90 13.96 10.55
C ILE A 15 -3.25 15.26 10.05
N SER A 16 -2.42 15.19 9.01
CA SER A 16 -1.79 16.38 8.43
C SER A 16 -2.80 17.44 7.99
N ALA A 17 -3.90 17.03 7.33
CA ALA A 17 -4.95 17.96 6.92
C ALA A 17 -5.66 18.62 8.12
N ILE A 18 -5.91 17.87 9.20
CA ILE A 18 -6.47 18.41 10.45
C ILE A 18 -5.50 19.41 11.08
N CYS A 19 -4.22 19.08 11.17
CA CYS A 19 -3.19 19.95 11.74
C CYS A 19 -3.13 21.30 11.02
N ILE A 20 -3.08 21.27 9.68
CA ILE A 20 -3.08 22.47 8.84
C ILE A 20 -4.38 23.27 8.99
N ARG A 21 -5.54 22.59 9.12
CA ARG A 21 -6.84 23.25 9.18
C ARG A 21 -7.08 24.02 10.48
N TYR A 22 -6.49 23.56 11.57
CA TYR A 22 -6.73 24.08 12.93
C TYR A 22 -5.50 24.70 13.59
N ASP A 23 -4.41 24.92 12.83
CA ASP A 23 -3.14 25.48 13.30
C ASP A 23 -2.59 24.73 14.54
N LEU A 24 -2.61 23.39 14.49
CA LEU A 24 -2.23 22.52 15.62
C LEU A 24 -0.75 22.10 15.58
N ASP A 25 0.15 22.94 15.04
CA ASP A 25 1.55 22.61 14.81
C ASP A 25 2.33 22.24 16.08
N GLU A 26 1.85 22.65 17.26
CA GLU A 26 2.43 22.26 18.55
C GLU A 26 2.12 20.80 18.94
N TYR A 27 1.11 20.16 18.34
CA TYR A 27 0.70 18.81 18.70
C TYR A 27 1.67 17.76 18.12
N PRO A 28 2.09 16.74 18.91
CA PRO A 28 3.09 15.77 18.47
C PRO A 28 2.72 15.02 17.18
N ALA A 29 1.44 14.73 16.96
CA ALA A 29 1.00 14.04 15.74
C ALA A 29 1.12 14.92 14.48
N CYS A 30 1.20 16.24 14.64
CA CYS A 30 1.42 17.18 13.54
C CYS A 30 2.90 17.27 13.15
N ASN A 31 3.80 16.93 14.08
CA ASN A 31 5.25 16.88 13.86
C ASN A 31 5.72 15.47 13.51
N THR A 32 5.12 14.87 12.48
CA THR A 32 5.50 13.54 12.02
C THR A 32 6.73 13.62 11.11
N ASP A 33 7.77 12.83 11.42
CA ASP A 33 8.97 12.73 10.57
C ASP A 33 8.61 12.28 9.13
N PRO A 34 9.16 12.92 8.08
CA PRO A 34 8.95 12.53 6.68
C PRO A 34 9.17 11.04 6.36
N ILE A 35 9.96 10.33 7.19
CA ILE A 35 10.17 8.89 7.05
C ILE A 35 8.86 8.10 7.22
N TYR A 36 7.94 8.54 8.09
CA TYR A 36 6.69 7.82 8.30
C TYR A 36 5.76 7.91 7.08
N PHE A 37 5.70 9.08 6.44
CA PHE A 37 5.01 9.24 5.17
C PHE A 37 5.61 8.36 4.07
N SER A 38 6.94 8.33 4.00
CA SER A 38 7.67 7.47 3.06
C SER A 38 7.32 6.00 3.28
N LEU A 39 7.42 5.51 4.52
CA LEU A 39 7.10 4.13 4.88
C LEU A 39 5.65 3.77 4.58
N ALA A 40 4.70 4.64 4.91
CA ALA A 40 3.29 4.42 4.61
C ALA A 40 3.02 4.37 3.10
N GLN A 41 3.71 5.19 2.31
CA GLN A 41 3.62 5.18 0.85
C GLN A 41 4.19 3.88 0.26
N TRP A 42 5.34 3.42 0.75
CA TRP A 42 5.93 2.14 0.37
C TRP A 42 5.00 0.97 0.70
N LEU A 43 4.32 1.01 1.85
CA LEU A 43 3.30 0.02 2.20
C LEU A 43 2.12 0.01 1.21
N GLY A 44 1.72 1.19 0.75
CA GLY A 44 0.75 1.34 -0.34
C GLY A 44 1.21 0.67 -1.64
N TYR A 45 2.49 0.80 -2.02
CA TYR A 45 3.04 0.14 -3.21
C TYR A 45 3.05 -1.39 -3.10
N ILE A 46 3.26 -1.92 -1.88
CA ILE A 46 3.19 -3.35 -1.62
C ILE A 46 1.79 -3.92 -1.92
N ASN A 47 0.72 -3.13 -1.82
CA ASN A 47 -0.64 -3.58 -2.17
C ASN A 47 -0.71 -4.14 -3.60
N SER A 48 -0.12 -3.44 -4.57
CA SER A 48 -0.14 -3.87 -5.97
C SER A 48 0.75 -5.09 -6.20
N PHE A 49 1.89 -5.17 -5.53
CA PHE A 49 2.80 -6.32 -5.59
C PHE A 49 2.16 -7.59 -5.04
N LEU A 50 1.37 -7.48 -3.97
CA LEU A 50 0.72 -8.64 -3.35
C LEU A 50 -0.41 -9.22 -4.19
N ASN A 51 -1.00 -8.48 -5.13
CA ASN A 51 -2.11 -8.97 -5.94
C ASN A 51 -1.74 -10.28 -6.71
N PRO A 52 -0.66 -10.34 -7.53
CA PRO A 52 -0.21 -11.60 -8.14
C PRO A 52 0.02 -12.74 -7.14
N VAL A 53 0.58 -12.45 -5.96
CA VAL A 53 0.82 -13.45 -4.91
C VAL A 53 -0.49 -14.01 -4.37
N ILE A 54 -1.45 -13.15 -4.04
CA ILE A 54 -2.78 -13.54 -3.56
C ILE A 54 -3.49 -14.37 -4.63
N TYR A 55 -3.52 -13.93 -5.88
CA TYR A 55 -4.21 -14.65 -6.95
C TYR A 55 -3.54 -15.99 -7.28
N THR A 56 -2.22 -16.08 -7.25
CA THR A 56 -1.53 -17.36 -7.49
C THR A 56 -1.74 -18.36 -6.35
N ILE A 57 -1.94 -17.92 -5.10
CA ILE A 57 -2.23 -18.81 -3.96
C ILE A 57 -3.70 -19.23 -3.94
N PHE A 58 -4.62 -18.27 -4.04
CA PHE A 58 -6.04 -18.48 -3.77
C PHE A 58 -6.90 -18.72 -5.01
N ASN A 59 -6.39 -18.44 -6.22
CA ASN A 59 -7.11 -18.69 -7.47
C ASN A 59 -6.37 -19.73 -8.34
N PRO A 60 -6.83 -21.01 -8.33
CA PRO A 60 -6.21 -22.09 -9.09
C PRO A 60 -6.16 -21.85 -10.59
N GLU A 61 -7.18 -21.20 -11.16
CA GLU A 61 -7.24 -20.89 -12.60
C GLU A 61 -6.24 -19.80 -12.97
N PHE A 62 -6.15 -18.74 -12.16
CA PHE A 62 -5.12 -17.71 -12.32
C PHE A 62 -3.72 -18.31 -12.20
N ARG A 63 -3.50 -19.21 -11.24
CA ARG A 63 -2.21 -19.92 -11.07
C ARG A 63 -1.84 -20.73 -12.31
N LYS A 64 -2.78 -21.45 -12.92
CA LYS A 64 -2.54 -22.21 -14.15
C LYS A 64 -2.15 -21.28 -15.30
N ALA A 65 -2.90 -20.20 -15.50
CA ALA A 65 -2.62 -19.20 -16.54
C ALA A 65 -1.26 -18.51 -16.32
N PHE A 66 -0.96 -18.12 -15.08
CA PHE A 66 0.31 -17.48 -14.72
C PHE A 66 1.50 -18.42 -14.90
N ARG A 67 1.36 -19.71 -14.55
CA ARG A 67 2.40 -20.71 -14.83
C ARG A 67 2.66 -20.83 -16.33
N LYS A 68 1.59 -20.95 -17.13
CA LYS A 68 1.68 -21.01 -18.59
C LYS A 68 2.41 -19.79 -19.16
N LEU A 69 2.10 -18.59 -18.69
CA LEU A 69 2.76 -17.36 -19.09
C LEU A 69 4.28 -17.38 -18.83
N LEU A 70 4.72 -17.98 -17.72
CA LEU A 70 6.13 -18.04 -17.34
C LEU A 70 6.91 -19.18 -18.02
N THR A 71 6.23 -20.26 -18.39
CA THR A 71 6.88 -21.47 -18.91
C THR A 71 6.76 -21.63 -20.42
N ASP A 72 5.74 -21.07 -21.04
CA ASP A 72 5.57 -21.17 -22.48
C ASP A 72 6.44 -20.10 -23.16
N PRO A 73 7.23 -20.47 -24.18
CA PRO A 73 7.96 -19.49 -24.97
C PRO A 73 6.96 -18.52 -25.62
N CYS A 74 7.25 -17.22 -25.55
CA CYS A 74 6.49 -16.22 -26.30
C CYS A 74 6.52 -16.61 -27.78
N ARG A 75 5.34 -16.88 -28.34
CA ARG A 75 5.17 -17.24 -29.74
C ARG A 75 4.95 -16.00 -30.58
#